data_AF-A0A8B6FA53-F1
#
_entry.id   AF-A0A8B6FA53-F1
#
_cell.length_a   1.000
_cell.length_b   1.000
_cell.length_c   1.000
_cell.angle_alpha   90.00
_cell.angle_beta   90.00
_cell.angle_gamma   90.00
#
_symmetry.space_group_name_H-M   'P 1'
#
loop_
_entity.id
_entity.type
_entity.pdbx_description
1 polymer ?
#
loop_
_entity_poly.entity_id
_entity_poly.type
_entity_poly.pdbx_seq_one_letter_code
_entity_poly.pdbx_strand_id
1 'polypeptide(L)'
;MLCQIFTLATLIAAVYGHGRLISPPGRSTMWRYGYNTPKNYNDNQMSCGGFYKQWTLNGGQCGVCGDPWNEAHDNEAGGKYATGTIVSQYKTGQNIQVKVQITATHRGYFEFRLCPVDNPRQTATQACLDRNVLKQSNGQSKFYEPGAIGTYTVDLILPQGLTCTQCVLQWKWNTGNSYNCDNNHNCCIGCGPQEQFYGCADIAISSSGTSQFSNTGVHQVRPVGFLPISGQNVGTCQATPLFKSRYRYADQYCVSQCNQNKCPPRIYCTDACRSH
;
A
#
# COMPACT_ATOMS: atom_id res chain seq x y z
N MET A 1 27.16 2.16 51.77
CA MET A 1 26.05 1.62 50.95
C MET A 1 25.73 2.64 49.87
N LEU A 2 26.26 2.46 48.66
CA LEU A 2 25.98 3.31 47.50
C LEU A 2 24.85 2.68 46.70
N CYS A 3 23.70 3.36 46.66
CA CYS A 3 22.54 2.99 45.85
C CYS A 3 22.82 3.40 44.40
N GLN A 4 23.15 2.45 43.54
CA GLN A 4 23.24 2.69 42.09
C GLN A 4 21.86 2.46 41.47
N ILE A 5 21.17 3.55 41.15
CA ILE A 5 19.98 3.53 40.30
C ILE A 5 20.47 3.43 38.85
N PHE A 6 20.40 2.23 38.27
CA PHE A 6 20.56 2.05 36.83
C PHE A 6 19.28 2.57 36.14
N THR A 7 19.33 3.79 35.62
CA THR A 7 18.34 4.27 34.64
C THR A 7 18.56 3.52 33.33
N LEU A 8 17.74 2.49 33.10
CA LEU A 8 17.65 1.82 31.81
C LEU A 8 17.01 2.79 30.81
N ALA A 9 17.83 3.49 30.03
CA ALA A 9 17.36 4.30 28.91
C ALA A 9 16.79 3.36 27.84
N THR A 10 15.48 3.12 27.87
CA THR A 10 14.77 2.44 26.78
C THR A 10 14.82 3.33 25.55
N LEU A 11 15.71 3.00 24.61
CA LEU A 11 15.66 3.46 23.23
C LEU A 11 14.36 2.96 22.60
N ILE A 12 13.29 3.76 22.71
CA ILE A 12 12.10 3.60 21.88
C ILE A 12 12.52 4.00 20.47
N ALA A 13 13.03 3.04 19.70
CA ALA A 13 13.19 3.22 18.27
C ALA A 13 11.78 3.40 17.69
N ALA A 14 11.37 4.65 17.46
CA ALA A 14 10.25 4.95 16.59
C ALA A 14 10.67 4.48 15.18
N VAL A 15 10.39 3.22 14.87
CA VAL A 15 10.41 2.77 13.48
C VAL A 15 9.29 3.56 12.82
N TYR A 16 9.61 4.24 11.72
CA TYR A 16 8.63 4.95 10.88
C TYR A 16 8.25 4.06 9.72
N GLY A 17 6.94 4.01 9.42
CA GLY A 17 6.44 3.24 8.31
C GLY A 17 6.91 3.90 7.03
N HIS A 18 7.15 3.12 5.99
CA HIS A 18 7.48 3.71 4.71
C HIS A 18 6.90 2.87 3.60
N GLY A 19 6.10 3.51 2.75
CA GLY A 19 5.47 2.86 1.62
C GLY A 19 5.00 3.86 0.58
N ARG A 20 4.89 3.40 -0.66
CA ARG A 20 4.47 4.23 -1.79
C ARG A 20 3.61 3.44 -2.76
N LEU A 21 2.67 4.13 -3.40
CA LEU A 21 1.90 3.60 -4.51
C LEU A 21 2.76 3.62 -5.79
N ILE A 22 3.03 2.45 -6.37
CA ILE A 22 3.95 2.30 -7.52
C ILE A 22 3.27 1.88 -8.83
N SER A 23 2.07 1.31 -8.79
CA SER A 23 1.31 0.95 -9.99
C SER A 23 -0.19 1.03 -9.71
N PRO A 24 -0.96 1.91 -10.38
CA PRO A 24 -0.45 3.06 -11.14
C PRO A 24 0.44 3.94 -10.23
N PRO A 25 1.57 4.49 -10.72
CA PRO A 25 2.47 5.26 -9.85
C PRO A 25 1.77 6.50 -9.30
N GLY A 26 1.85 6.70 -7.97
CA GLY A 26 1.30 7.89 -7.34
C GLY A 26 2.06 9.17 -7.74
N ARG A 27 1.45 10.34 -7.58
CA ARG A 27 1.97 11.67 -7.94
C ARG A 27 3.42 11.89 -7.49
N SER A 28 3.73 11.64 -6.22
CA SER A 28 5.10 11.73 -5.70
C SER A 28 6.08 10.67 -6.24
N THR A 29 5.58 9.54 -6.73
CA THR A 29 6.37 8.39 -7.22
C THR A 29 6.66 8.45 -8.73
N MET A 30 5.86 9.22 -9.49
CA MET A 30 5.89 9.26 -10.96
C MET A 30 7.30 9.41 -11.56
N TRP A 31 8.13 10.28 -10.99
CA TRP A 31 9.49 10.55 -11.49
C TRP A 31 10.39 9.29 -11.53
N ARG A 32 10.12 8.28 -10.69
CA ARG A 32 10.86 7.00 -10.69
C ARG A 32 10.57 6.14 -11.91
N TYR A 33 9.45 6.41 -12.59
CA TYR A 33 8.95 5.68 -13.75
C TYR A 33 9.10 6.50 -15.06
N GLY A 34 9.99 7.50 -15.07
CA GLY A 34 10.35 8.24 -16.29
C GLY A 34 9.40 9.38 -16.67
N TYR A 35 8.38 9.67 -15.86
CA TYR A 35 7.50 10.81 -16.08
C TYR A 35 8.24 12.12 -15.81
N ASN A 36 8.01 13.13 -16.65
CA ASN A 36 8.53 14.48 -16.47
C ASN A 36 7.76 15.22 -15.34
N THR A 37 8.05 14.82 -14.11
CA THR A 37 7.42 15.33 -12.87
C THR A 37 8.49 15.74 -11.87
N PRO A 38 8.22 16.72 -10.98
CA PRO A 38 9.16 17.07 -9.94
C PRO A 38 9.52 15.87 -9.07
N LYS A 39 10.81 15.71 -8.76
CA LYS A 39 11.29 14.59 -7.94
C LYS A 39 10.86 14.79 -6.48
N ASN A 40 10.26 13.76 -5.90
CA ASN A 40 10.11 13.61 -4.46
C ASN A 40 10.95 12.41 -4.02
N TYR A 41 12.09 12.64 -3.37
CA TYR A 41 12.95 11.55 -2.88
C TYR A 41 12.35 10.84 -1.66
N ASN A 42 11.42 11.49 -0.96
CA ASN A 42 10.66 10.99 0.18
C ASN A 42 9.25 10.54 -0.24
N ASP A 43 9.08 10.06 -1.47
CA ASP A 43 7.81 9.60 -2.04
C ASP A 43 7.19 8.39 -1.33
N ASN A 44 7.91 7.79 -0.37
CA ASN A 44 7.42 6.77 0.56
C ASN A 44 7.04 7.30 1.96
N GLN A 45 7.02 8.62 2.16
CA GLN A 45 6.73 9.28 3.44
C GLN A 45 5.51 10.19 3.37
N MET A 46 4.54 9.85 2.53
CA MET A 46 3.27 10.57 2.44
C MET A 46 2.36 10.25 3.64
N SER A 47 2.80 10.65 4.83
CA SER A 47 2.34 10.16 6.13
C SER A 47 1.50 11.17 6.93
N CYS A 48 0.85 12.12 6.26
CA CYS A 48 0.13 13.24 6.90
C CYS A 48 1.05 14.15 7.75
N GLY A 49 2.37 14.09 7.49
CA GLY A 49 3.40 14.73 8.31
C GLY A 49 3.77 13.97 9.59
N GLY A 50 3.39 12.69 9.70
CA GLY A 50 3.71 11.79 10.80
C GLY A 50 2.62 11.72 11.87
N PHE A 51 2.68 10.65 12.68
CA PHE A 51 1.65 10.32 13.69
C PHE A 51 1.29 11.50 14.62
N TYR A 52 2.30 12.13 15.24
CA TYR A 52 2.07 13.22 16.19
C TYR A 52 1.36 14.41 15.54
N LYS A 53 1.82 14.82 14.34
CA LYS A 53 1.22 15.95 13.62
C LYS A 53 -0.23 15.64 13.24
N GLN A 54 -0.48 14.46 12.68
CA GLN A 54 -1.83 14.04 12.29
C GLN A 54 -2.78 14.01 13.51
N TRP A 55 -2.44 13.23 14.53
CA TRP A 55 -3.41 12.91 15.60
C TRP A 55 -3.43 13.92 16.74
N THR A 56 -2.27 14.47 17.11
CA THR A 56 -2.18 15.40 18.24
C THR A 56 -2.40 16.85 17.81
N LEU A 57 -1.79 17.29 16.70
CA LEU A 57 -1.91 18.69 16.27
C LEU A 57 -3.12 18.95 15.37
N ASN A 58 -3.47 17.99 14.51
CA ASN A 58 -4.52 18.17 13.50
C ASN A 58 -5.80 17.38 13.79
N GLY A 59 -5.96 16.82 15.00
CA GLY A 59 -7.19 16.11 15.40
C GLY A 59 -7.53 14.90 14.51
N GLY A 60 -6.52 14.24 13.95
CA GLY A 60 -6.67 13.10 13.03
C GLY A 60 -6.80 13.48 11.55
N GLN A 61 -6.85 14.77 11.23
CA GLN A 61 -6.99 15.26 9.85
C GLN A 61 -5.70 15.07 9.05
N CYS A 62 -5.86 14.80 7.75
CA CYS A 62 -4.80 14.57 6.79
C CYS A 62 -5.23 15.09 5.41
N GLY A 63 -4.28 15.59 4.62
CA GLY A 63 -4.51 15.84 3.21
C GLY A 63 -4.93 14.56 2.48
N VAL A 64 -5.81 14.69 1.49
CA VAL A 64 -6.37 13.58 0.72
C VAL A 64 -5.28 12.74 0.06
N CYS A 65 -4.13 13.34 -0.25
CA CYS A 65 -3.00 12.65 -0.86
C CYS A 65 -1.80 12.45 0.08
N GLY A 66 -1.99 12.60 1.39
CA GLY A 66 -0.98 12.32 2.42
C GLY A 66 -0.14 13.51 2.85
N ASP A 67 -0.44 14.70 2.34
CA ASP A 67 0.19 15.94 2.80
C ASP A 67 -0.28 16.27 4.24
N PRO A 68 0.51 16.99 5.04
CA PRO A 68 0.06 17.48 6.34
C PRO A 68 -1.12 18.45 6.19
N TRP A 69 -2.17 18.24 6.98
CA TRP A 69 -3.46 18.95 6.83
C TRP A 69 -3.40 20.48 6.87
N ASN A 70 -2.49 21.04 7.66
CA ASN A 70 -2.36 22.49 7.87
C ASN A 70 -1.12 23.08 7.17
N GLU A 71 -0.64 22.42 6.10
CA GLU A 71 0.53 22.86 5.32
C GLU A 71 0.21 22.88 3.81
N ALA A 72 1.23 23.11 2.97
CA ALA A 72 1.04 23.05 1.53
C ALA A 72 0.66 21.63 1.09
N HIS A 73 -0.45 21.51 0.36
CA HIS A 73 -0.90 20.24 -0.20
C HIS A 73 -0.25 19.97 -1.56
N ASP A 74 1.04 19.67 -1.55
CA ASP A 74 1.84 19.51 -2.77
C ASP A 74 1.38 18.33 -3.64
N ASN A 75 0.68 17.34 -3.08
CA ASN A 75 0.16 16.18 -3.80
C ASN A 75 -1.31 16.30 -4.18
N GLU A 76 -1.97 17.43 -3.89
CA GLU A 76 -3.35 17.72 -4.29
C GLU A 76 -3.40 18.68 -5.49
N ALA A 77 -4.56 18.86 -6.11
CA ALA A 77 -4.69 19.66 -7.33
C ALA A 77 -4.17 21.10 -7.14
N GLY A 78 -3.34 21.56 -8.07
CA GLY A 78 -2.61 22.84 -7.95
C GLY A 78 -1.29 22.74 -7.18
N GLY A 79 -1.05 21.63 -6.48
CA GLY A 79 0.21 21.32 -5.80
C GLY A 79 1.32 20.88 -6.75
N LYS A 80 2.56 20.94 -6.26
CA LYS A 80 3.79 20.66 -7.03
C LYS A 80 3.81 19.31 -7.75
N TYR A 81 3.27 18.26 -7.14
CA TYR A 81 3.30 16.89 -7.66
C TYR A 81 2.01 16.50 -8.41
N ALA A 82 0.95 17.30 -8.31
CA ALA A 82 -0.31 17.06 -9.00
C ALA A 82 -0.31 17.67 -10.41
N THR A 83 0.47 17.09 -11.32
CA THR A 83 0.63 17.59 -12.70
C THR A 83 -0.58 17.33 -13.60
N GLY A 84 -1.54 16.52 -13.15
CA GLY A 84 -2.69 16.09 -13.95
C GLY A 84 -2.37 15.05 -15.02
N THR A 85 -1.16 14.48 -14.99
CA THR A 85 -0.72 13.46 -15.95
C THR A 85 -1.41 12.13 -15.69
N ILE A 86 -2.17 11.65 -16.67
CA ILE A 86 -2.81 10.33 -16.60
C ILE A 86 -1.75 9.22 -16.70
N VAL A 87 -1.57 8.46 -15.63
CA VAL A 87 -0.53 7.41 -15.53
C VAL A 87 -1.03 6.02 -15.93
N SER A 88 -2.34 5.83 -16.07
CA SER A 88 -2.95 4.57 -16.50
C SER A 88 -4.36 4.81 -17.02
N GLN A 89 -4.82 3.93 -17.92
CA GLN A 89 -6.17 3.94 -18.48
C GLN A 89 -6.79 2.56 -18.30
N TYR A 90 -8.05 2.51 -17.88
CA TYR A 90 -8.79 1.28 -17.61
C TYR A 90 -10.19 1.31 -18.23
N LYS A 91 -10.86 0.16 -18.22
CA LYS A 91 -12.28 0.05 -18.57
C LYS A 91 -13.13 0.09 -17.31
N THR A 92 -14.33 0.66 -17.41
CA THR A 92 -15.35 0.53 -16.36
C THR A 92 -15.55 -0.95 -15.99
N GLY A 93 -15.73 -1.26 -14.71
CA GLY A 93 -15.92 -2.64 -14.25
C GLY A 93 -14.69 -3.56 -14.32
N GLN A 94 -13.52 -3.05 -14.76
CA GLN A 94 -12.33 -3.86 -14.94
C GLN A 94 -11.72 -4.31 -13.60
N ASN A 95 -11.22 -5.55 -13.57
CA ASN A 95 -10.31 -6.01 -12.52
C ASN A 95 -8.90 -5.46 -12.80
N ILE A 96 -8.37 -4.67 -11.88
CA ILE A 96 -7.07 -4.02 -11.99
C ILE A 96 -6.11 -4.54 -10.92
N GLN A 97 -4.82 -4.60 -11.25
CA GLN A 97 -3.75 -4.86 -10.29
C GLN A 97 -3.12 -3.55 -9.85
N VAL A 98 -3.29 -3.24 -8.57
CA VAL A 98 -2.61 -2.12 -7.92
C VAL A 98 -1.40 -2.65 -7.16
N LYS A 99 -0.25 -1.97 -7.27
CA LYS A 99 0.98 -2.35 -6.59
C LYS A 99 1.44 -1.27 -5.64
N VAL A 100 1.68 -1.68 -4.40
CA VAL A 100 2.19 -0.86 -3.30
C VAL A 100 3.56 -1.40 -2.90
N GLN A 101 4.57 -0.55 -2.86
CA GLN A 101 5.88 -0.93 -2.33
C GLN A 101 6.01 -0.47 -0.89
N ILE A 102 6.24 -1.40 0.02
CA ILE A 102 6.57 -1.13 1.42
C ILE A 102 8.07 -1.27 1.59
N THR A 103 8.71 -0.21 2.07
CA THR A 103 10.16 -0.18 2.35
C THR A 103 10.46 -0.31 3.85
N ALA A 104 9.50 0.00 4.72
CA ALA A 104 9.53 -0.30 6.15
C ALA A 104 8.11 -0.67 6.59
N THR A 105 7.93 -1.90 7.07
CA THR A 105 6.60 -2.47 7.35
C THR A 105 6.14 -2.18 8.77
N HIS A 106 4.91 -1.69 8.89
CA HIS A 106 4.20 -1.41 10.14
C HIS A 106 2.87 -2.18 10.28
N ARG A 107 2.67 -3.26 9.50
CA ARG A 107 1.42 -4.05 9.53
C ARG A 107 0.19 -3.19 9.21
N GLY A 108 -0.99 -3.63 9.61
CA GLY A 108 -2.24 -2.93 9.34
C GLY A 108 -2.83 -3.31 8.00
N TYR A 109 -3.43 -2.35 7.29
CA TYR A 109 -4.17 -2.65 6.06
C TYR A 109 -4.17 -1.51 5.05
N PHE A 110 -4.26 -1.88 3.77
CA PHE A 110 -4.49 -0.98 2.66
C PHE A 110 -5.98 -0.89 2.35
N GLU A 111 -6.42 0.31 2.00
CA GLU A 111 -7.70 0.60 1.37
C GLU A 111 -7.45 1.41 0.11
N PHE A 112 -8.36 1.25 -0.85
CA PHE A 112 -8.29 1.96 -2.13
C PHE A 112 -9.62 2.63 -2.39
N ARG A 113 -9.57 3.88 -2.84
CA ARG A 113 -10.75 4.71 -3.13
C ARG A 113 -10.58 5.39 -4.46
N LEU A 114 -11.70 5.75 -5.08
CA LEU A 114 -11.73 6.39 -6.38
C LEU A 114 -12.61 7.64 -6.37
N CYS A 115 -12.16 8.71 -7.01
CA CYS A 115 -12.97 9.90 -7.22
C CYS A 115 -12.92 10.32 -8.69
N PRO A 116 -14.05 10.33 -9.42
CA PRO A 116 -14.12 10.85 -10.79
C PRO A 116 -14.18 12.38 -10.76
N VAL A 117 -13.03 13.04 -10.82
CA VAL A 117 -12.96 14.50 -10.70
C VAL A 117 -13.16 15.19 -12.05
N ASP A 118 -12.68 14.59 -13.14
CA ASP A 118 -12.75 15.10 -14.52
C ASP A 118 -12.12 16.49 -14.74
N ASN A 119 -11.36 16.98 -13.76
CA ASN A 119 -10.66 18.24 -13.82
C ASN A 119 -9.37 18.18 -12.99
N PRO A 120 -8.18 18.21 -13.61
CA PRO A 120 -6.90 18.10 -12.89
C PRO A 120 -6.60 19.30 -11.98
N ARG A 121 -7.35 20.40 -12.09
CA ARG A 121 -7.24 21.58 -11.22
C ARG A 121 -8.19 21.54 -10.03
N GLN A 122 -9.08 20.55 -9.95
CA GLN A 122 -10.00 20.40 -8.84
C GLN A 122 -9.47 19.34 -7.87
N THR A 123 -9.44 19.67 -6.58
CA THR A 123 -9.03 18.73 -5.54
C THR A 123 -10.11 17.68 -5.33
N ALA A 124 -9.72 16.40 -5.38
CA ALA A 124 -10.60 15.31 -4.96
C ALA A 124 -10.93 15.46 -3.48
N THR A 125 -12.21 15.31 -3.10
CA THR A 125 -12.61 15.39 -1.70
C THR A 125 -12.65 14.00 -1.07
N GLN A 126 -12.40 13.91 0.25
CA GLN A 126 -12.55 12.65 0.96
C GLN A 126 -13.98 12.09 0.84
N ALA A 127 -15.01 12.96 0.84
CA ALA A 127 -16.40 12.57 0.62
C ALA A 127 -16.65 11.93 -0.76
N CYS A 128 -15.95 12.38 -1.81
CA CYS A 128 -16.03 11.75 -3.13
C CYS A 128 -15.37 10.36 -3.14
N LEU A 129 -14.19 10.26 -2.52
CA LEU A 129 -13.43 9.02 -2.40
C LEU A 129 -14.19 7.96 -1.59
N ASP A 130 -14.83 8.35 -0.49
CA ASP A 130 -15.58 7.45 0.38
C ASP A 130 -16.86 6.89 -0.28
N ARG A 131 -17.38 7.55 -1.33
CA ARG A 131 -18.48 6.99 -2.13
C ARG A 131 -18.05 5.81 -3.00
N ASN A 132 -16.76 5.69 -3.32
CA ASN A 132 -16.24 4.64 -4.19
C ASN A 132 -15.04 3.93 -3.54
N VAL A 133 -15.28 3.27 -2.42
CA VAL A 133 -14.32 2.34 -1.82
C VAL A 133 -14.21 1.09 -2.70
N LEU A 134 -13.02 0.84 -3.25
CA LEU A 134 -12.77 -0.30 -4.12
C LEU A 134 -12.67 -1.59 -3.31
N LYS A 135 -13.15 -2.67 -3.90
CA LYS A 135 -13.19 -4.00 -3.29
C LYS A 135 -12.31 -4.97 -4.06
N GLN A 136 -11.74 -5.91 -3.32
CA GLN A 136 -11.11 -7.10 -3.86
C GLN A 136 -12.17 -8.07 -4.39
N SER A 137 -11.74 -9.08 -5.15
CA SER A 137 -12.62 -10.14 -5.69
C SER A 137 -13.38 -10.93 -4.62
N ASN A 138 -12.82 -11.03 -3.41
CA ASN A 138 -13.47 -11.63 -2.25
C ASN A 138 -14.48 -10.68 -1.54
N GLY A 139 -14.76 -9.51 -2.11
CA GLY A 139 -15.68 -8.50 -1.58
C GLY A 139 -15.12 -7.62 -0.45
N GLN A 140 -13.89 -7.88 0.01
CA GLN A 140 -13.25 -7.12 1.10
C GLN A 140 -12.66 -5.80 0.57
N SER A 141 -12.87 -4.70 1.29
CA SER A 141 -12.24 -3.40 1.00
C SER A 141 -10.85 -3.23 1.62
N LYS A 142 -10.51 -4.08 2.60
CA LYS A 142 -9.23 -4.04 3.31
C LYS A 142 -8.32 -5.17 2.85
N PHE A 143 -7.11 -4.83 2.43
CA PHE A 143 -6.01 -5.78 2.21
C PHE A 143 -5.07 -5.68 3.40
N TYR A 144 -4.94 -6.74 4.21
CA TYR A 144 -4.05 -6.72 5.37
C TYR A 144 -2.60 -6.94 4.95
N GLU A 145 -1.73 -6.03 5.37
CA GLU A 145 -0.29 -6.10 5.06
C GLU A 145 0.35 -7.26 5.84
N PRO A 146 0.96 -8.25 5.17
CA PRO A 146 1.56 -9.44 5.80
C PRO A 146 2.74 -9.20 6.75
N GLY A 147 3.21 -7.98 6.94
CA GLY A 147 4.37 -7.67 7.78
C GLY A 147 5.73 -7.87 7.12
N ALA A 148 5.82 -7.77 5.79
CA ALA A 148 7.05 -7.97 5.03
C ALA A 148 7.43 -6.73 4.19
N ILE A 149 8.73 -6.50 4.02
CA ILE A 149 9.22 -5.49 3.07
C ILE A 149 9.08 -6.07 1.66
N GLY A 150 8.60 -5.27 0.71
CA GLY A 150 8.45 -5.69 -0.68
C GLY A 150 7.32 -5.01 -1.40
N THR A 151 6.98 -5.56 -2.57
CA THR A 151 5.88 -5.10 -3.39
C THR A 151 4.66 -5.99 -3.18
N TYR A 152 3.56 -5.38 -2.76
CA TYR A 152 2.27 -6.02 -2.64
C TYR A 152 1.43 -5.73 -3.88
N THR A 153 0.90 -6.78 -4.49
CA THR A 153 -0.08 -6.67 -5.58
C THR A 153 -1.47 -6.94 -5.01
N VAL A 154 -2.38 -6.01 -5.22
CA VAL A 154 -3.77 -6.08 -4.79
C VAL A 154 -4.67 -6.02 -6.01
N ASP A 155 -5.47 -7.07 -6.19
CA ASP A 155 -6.50 -7.12 -7.23
C ASP A 155 -7.74 -6.36 -6.75
N LEU A 156 -8.16 -5.35 -7.51
CA LEU A 156 -9.31 -4.50 -7.20
C LEU A 156 -10.28 -4.47 -8.37
N ILE A 157 -11.56 -4.33 -8.08
CA ILE A 157 -12.61 -4.20 -9.09
C ILE A 157 -13.01 -2.73 -9.19
N LEU A 158 -12.88 -2.14 -10.39
CA LEU A 158 -13.39 -0.80 -10.66
C LEU A 158 -14.93 -0.80 -10.70
N PRO A 159 -15.61 0.27 -10.26
CA PRO A 159 -17.08 0.31 -10.26
C PRO A 159 -17.66 0.17 -11.66
N GLN A 160 -18.74 -0.60 -11.80
CA GLN A 160 -19.51 -0.69 -13.03
C GLN A 160 -20.24 0.63 -13.30
N GLY A 161 -20.24 1.08 -14.56
CA GLY A 161 -20.86 2.33 -15.00
C GLY A 161 -20.08 3.60 -14.66
N LEU A 162 -18.97 3.51 -13.92
CA LEU A 162 -18.14 4.69 -13.59
C LEU A 162 -17.12 4.93 -14.70
N THR A 163 -17.15 6.13 -15.25
CA THR A 163 -16.18 6.63 -16.24
C THR A 163 -15.63 7.98 -15.81
N CYS A 164 -14.42 8.30 -16.24
CA CYS A 164 -13.78 9.58 -15.99
C CYS A 164 -12.63 9.80 -16.99
N THR A 165 -12.51 11.02 -17.48
CA THR A 165 -11.34 11.53 -18.21
C THR A 165 -10.13 11.71 -17.28
N GLN A 166 -10.40 12.05 -16.02
CA GLN A 166 -9.44 12.02 -14.93
C GLN A 166 -10.15 11.56 -13.64
N CYS A 167 -9.61 10.51 -13.05
CA CYS A 167 -9.96 10.02 -11.72
C CYS A 167 -8.73 10.12 -10.82
N VAL A 168 -8.99 10.33 -9.53
CA VAL A 168 -7.99 10.14 -8.48
C VAL A 168 -8.20 8.77 -7.82
N LEU A 169 -7.23 7.88 -8.01
CA LEU A 169 -7.11 6.65 -7.23
C LEU A 169 -6.29 6.94 -5.97
N GLN A 170 -6.91 6.85 -4.80
CA GLN A 170 -6.24 6.99 -3.51
C GLN A 170 -5.93 5.61 -2.95
N TRP A 171 -4.65 5.34 -2.71
CA TRP A 171 -4.20 4.33 -1.76
C TRP A 171 -4.12 4.97 -0.37
N LYS A 172 -4.68 4.30 0.63
CA LYS A 172 -4.48 4.60 2.05
C LYS A 172 -3.94 3.35 2.73
N TRP A 173 -2.87 3.51 3.50
CA TRP A 173 -2.38 2.50 4.43
C TRP A 173 -2.59 2.98 5.85
N ASN A 174 -3.45 2.29 6.60
CA ASN A 174 -3.55 2.46 8.04
C ASN A 174 -2.63 1.43 8.67
N THR A 175 -1.56 1.87 9.34
CA THR A 175 -0.64 0.94 10.02
C THR A 175 -1.31 0.26 11.21
N GLY A 176 -0.60 -0.68 11.85
CA GLY A 176 -1.17 -1.47 12.93
C GLY A 176 -0.17 -1.93 13.97
N ASN A 177 0.89 -1.16 14.20
CA ASN A 177 1.95 -1.48 15.15
C ASN A 177 1.89 -0.68 16.45
N SER A 178 1.07 0.37 16.53
CA SER A 178 0.95 1.19 17.75
C SER A 178 -0.09 0.61 18.71
N TYR A 179 0.20 0.60 20.01
CA TYR A 179 -0.79 0.28 21.05
C TYR A 179 -1.58 1.55 21.37
N ASN A 180 -2.87 1.54 21.07
CA ASN A 180 -3.80 2.64 21.36
C ASN A 180 -5.18 2.07 21.70
N CYS A 181 -6.10 2.93 22.15
CA CYS A 181 -7.47 2.57 22.47
C CYS A 181 -8.44 3.14 21.42
N ASP A 182 -9.45 2.36 21.05
CA ASP A 182 -10.55 2.85 20.22
C ASP A 182 -11.53 3.74 21.02
N ASN A 183 -12.55 4.28 20.36
CA ASN A 183 -13.57 5.13 20.99
C ASN A 183 -14.41 4.40 22.06
N ASN A 184 -14.37 3.07 22.08
CA ASN A 184 -15.06 2.23 23.05
C ASN A 184 -14.12 1.82 24.21
N HIS A 185 -12.93 2.41 24.30
CA HIS A 185 -11.88 2.11 25.28
C HIS A 185 -11.31 0.68 25.18
N ASN A 186 -11.44 0.02 24.03
CA ASN A 186 -10.74 -1.24 23.79
C ASN A 186 -9.30 -0.93 23.35
N CYS A 187 -8.34 -1.33 24.19
CA CYS A 187 -6.93 -1.04 23.97
C CYS A 187 -6.18 -2.26 23.42
N CYS A 188 -5.58 -2.11 22.24
CA CYS A 188 -4.83 -3.19 21.58
C CYS A 188 -3.76 -2.63 20.64
N ILE A 189 -2.83 -3.49 20.23
CA ILE A 189 -1.93 -3.17 19.11
C ILE A 189 -2.75 -3.07 17.83
N GLY A 190 -2.70 -1.92 17.17
CA GLY A 190 -3.48 -1.61 15.97
C GLY A 190 -4.88 -1.05 16.22
N CYS A 191 -5.32 -0.94 17.49
CA CYS A 191 -6.55 -0.25 17.87
C CYS A 191 -6.35 1.27 17.87
N GLY A 192 -7.43 2.05 17.79
CA GLY A 192 -7.37 3.51 17.90
C GLY A 192 -6.55 4.21 16.80
N PRO A 193 -6.04 5.43 17.07
CA PRO A 193 -5.14 6.16 16.18
C PRO A 193 -3.93 5.33 15.75
N GLN A 194 -3.61 5.36 14.45
CA GLN A 194 -2.43 4.68 13.87
C GLN A 194 -1.77 5.61 12.86
N GLU A 195 -0.49 5.43 12.58
CA GLU A 195 0.16 6.18 11.49
C GLU A 195 -0.52 5.84 10.16
N GLN A 196 -0.72 6.83 9.30
CA GLN A 196 -1.39 6.63 8.02
C GLN A 196 -0.52 7.13 6.88
N PHE A 197 -0.46 6.36 5.79
CA PHE A 197 0.24 6.71 4.57
C PHE A 197 -0.73 6.75 3.40
N TYR A 198 -0.44 7.60 2.42
CA TYR A 198 -1.31 7.81 1.28
C TYR A 198 -0.53 7.83 -0.03
N GLY A 199 -1.24 7.64 -1.13
CA GLY A 199 -0.75 7.92 -2.46
C GLY A 199 -1.90 8.12 -3.41
N CYS A 200 -1.89 9.23 -4.15
CA CYS A 200 -2.87 9.52 -5.18
C CYS A 200 -2.27 9.29 -6.56
N ALA A 201 -2.96 8.59 -7.44
CA ALA A 201 -2.59 8.44 -8.85
C ALA A 201 -3.73 8.96 -9.75
N ASP A 202 -3.36 9.68 -10.81
CA ASP A 202 -4.29 10.19 -11.80
C ASP A 202 -4.49 9.16 -12.92
N ILE A 203 -5.70 8.63 -13.06
CA ILE A 203 -6.04 7.56 -14.04
C ILE A 203 -7.24 7.97 -14.89
N ALA A 204 -7.46 7.31 -16.02
CA ALA A 204 -8.69 7.47 -16.81
C ALA A 204 -9.47 6.15 -16.89
N ILE A 205 -10.81 6.24 -16.96
CA ILE A 205 -11.70 5.10 -17.07
C ILE A 205 -12.72 5.36 -18.17
N SER A 206 -12.78 4.52 -19.19
CA SER A 206 -13.71 4.65 -20.32
C SER A 206 -14.65 3.45 -20.47
N SER A 207 -15.76 3.64 -21.18
CA SER A 207 -16.76 2.62 -21.52
C SER A 207 -16.29 1.69 -22.64
N SER A 208 -15.58 2.24 -23.62
CA SER A 208 -14.96 1.53 -24.73
C SER A 208 -13.47 1.48 -24.52
N GLY A 209 -12.96 0.30 -24.16
CA GLY A 209 -11.51 0.11 -24.08
C GLY A 209 -10.90 0.06 -25.46
N THR A 210 -10.64 1.24 -26.02
CA THR A 210 -9.54 1.39 -26.93
C THR A 210 -8.28 1.41 -26.06
N SER A 211 -7.54 0.32 -26.11
CA SER A 211 -6.11 0.34 -25.78
C SER A 211 -5.40 1.20 -26.83
N GLN A 212 -5.66 2.51 -26.85
CA GLN A 212 -4.83 3.43 -27.62
C GLN A 212 -3.56 3.64 -26.81
N PHE A 213 -2.59 2.76 -27.01
CA PHE A 213 -1.20 3.14 -26.95
C PHE A 213 -0.99 4.23 -28.01
N SER A 214 -1.35 5.49 -27.69
CA SER A 214 -0.86 6.64 -28.41
C SER A 214 0.61 6.76 -28.04
N ASN A 215 1.39 6.17 -28.92
CA ASN A 215 2.82 6.09 -28.93
C ASN A 215 3.38 7.50 -29.20
N THR A 216 3.35 8.35 -28.18
CA THR A 216 4.08 9.62 -28.16
C THR A 216 4.73 9.78 -26.80
N GLY A 217 5.94 9.25 -26.66
CA GLY A 217 6.92 9.77 -25.71
C GLY A 217 7.26 8.97 -24.45
N VAL A 218 7.00 7.65 -24.36
CA VAL A 218 7.60 6.83 -23.29
C VAL A 218 8.66 5.92 -23.88
N HIS A 219 9.93 6.22 -23.57
CA HIS A 219 11.05 5.32 -23.83
C HIS A 219 10.78 3.97 -23.13
N GLN A 220 10.46 2.97 -23.93
CA GLN A 220 10.40 1.57 -23.54
C GLN A 220 11.79 1.12 -23.08
N VAL A 221 12.02 1.07 -21.75
CA VAL A 221 13.12 0.28 -21.22
C VAL A 221 12.63 -1.17 -21.16
N ARG A 222 13.12 -1.98 -22.10
CA ARG A 222 12.92 -3.44 -22.11
C ARG A 222 13.48 -4.04 -20.81
N PRO A 223 12.76 -4.91 -20.10
CA PRO A 223 13.38 -5.81 -19.15
C PRO A 223 14.25 -6.81 -19.92
N VAL A 224 15.55 -6.84 -19.60
CA VAL A 224 16.45 -7.89 -20.07
C VAL A 224 15.98 -9.22 -19.47
N GLY A 225 15.83 -10.22 -20.32
CA GLY A 225 15.14 -11.47 -20.01
C GLY A 225 15.78 -12.30 -18.89
N PHE A 226 14.91 -13.00 -18.16
CA PHE A 226 15.28 -14.20 -17.43
C PHE A 226 14.53 -15.38 -18.06
N LEU A 227 15.30 -16.40 -18.42
CA LEU A 227 14.84 -17.65 -19.01
C LEU A 227 13.93 -18.42 -18.02
N PRO A 228 12.91 -19.16 -18.50
CA PRO A 228 12.07 -19.98 -17.65
C PRO A 228 12.79 -21.29 -17.32
N ILE A 229 12.91 -21.63 -16.03
CA ILE A 229 13.26 -23.00 -15.63
C ILE A 229 11.96 -23.79 -15.44
N SER A 230 11.85 -24.85 -16.23
CA SER A 230 10.83 -25.89 -16.20
C SER A 230 10.72 -26.54 -14.82
N GLY A 231 9.50 -26.98 -14.49
CA GLY A 231 9.10 -27.34 -13.13
C GLY A 231 9.69 -28.60 -12.51
N GLN A 232 9.53 -28.66 -11.19
CA GLN A 232 9.39 -29.90 -10.42
C GLN A 232 8.33 -29.69 -9.33
N ASN A 233 7.42 -30.67 -9.22
CA ASN A 233 6.46 -30.79 -8.13
C ASN A 233 7.20 -30.97 -6.80
N VAL A 234 7.19 -29.95 -5.93
CA VAL A 234 7.59 -30.12 -4.52
C VAL A 234 6.32 -30.17 -3.68
N GLY A 235 5.71 -31.35 -3.65
CA GLY A 235 4.75 -31.68 -2.61
C GLY A 235 5.46 -31.85 -1.27
N THR A 236 4.75 -31.51 -0.18
CA THR A 236 4.93 -31.95 1.23
C THR A 236 5.44 -30.96 2.28
N CYS A 237 5.67 -29.68 1.97
CA CYS A 237 5.93 -28.68 3.02
C CYS A 237 4.59 -28.25 3.68
N GLN A 238 4.34 -28.70 4.91
CA GLN A 238 3.09 -28.44 5.65
C GLN A 238 3.37 -27.79 7.00
N ALA A 239 2.38 -27.11 7.56
CA ALA A 239 2.48 -26.56 8.91
C ALA A 239 2.35 -27.63 10.00
N THR A 240 2.98 -27.39 11.16
CA THR A 240 2.76 -28.22 12.35
C THR A 240 1.31 -28.10 12.83
N PRO A 241 0.77 -29.13 13.52
CA PRO A 241 -0.60 -29.06 14.07
C PRO A 241 -0.83 -27.85 14.98
N LEU A 242 0.18 -27.44 15.75
CA LEU A 242 0.14 -26.25 16.61
C LEU A 242 0.08 -24.94 15.82
N PHE A 243 0.76 -24.87 14.68
CA PHE A 243 0.71 -23.69 13.83
C PHE A 243 -0.62 -23.61 13.06
N LYS A 244 -1.15 -24.75 12.59
CA LYS A 244 -2.49 -24.84 11.96
C LYS A 244 -3.63 -24.51 12.92
N SER A 245 -3.55 -24.94 14.18
CA SER A 245 -4.61 -24.69 15.16
C SER A 245 -4.76 -23.20 15.50
N ARG A 246 -3.68 -22.42 15.33
CA ARG A 246 -3.67 -20.98 15.62
C ARG A 246 -3.86 -20.10 14.39
N TYR A 247 -3.50 -20.59 13.20
CA TYR A 247 -3.56 -19.81 11.96
C TYR A 247 -4.05 -20.65 10.78
N ARG A 248 -5.18 -20.25 10.16
CA ARG A 248 -5.76 -20.98 9.01
C ARG A 248 -4.90 -20.96 7.75
N TYR A 249 -3.95 -20.04 7.64
CA TYR A 249 -3.04 -19.91 6.50
C TYR A 249 -1.70 -20.66 6.71
N ALA A 250 -1.55 -21.38 7.82
CA ALA A 250 -0.27 -21.98 8.22
C ALA A 250 0.35 -22.87 7.13
N ASP A 251 -0.46 -23.68 6.43
CA ASP A 251 0.05 -24.50 5.32
C ASP A 251 0.55 -23.67 4.14
N GLN A 252 -0.18 -22.62 3.75
CA GLN A 252 0.22 -21.74 2.65
C GLN A 252 1.51 -20.99 2.98
N TYR A 253 1.70 -20.59 4.25
CA TYR A 253 2.95 -20.02 4.73
C TYR A 253 4.11 -20.99 4.54
N CYS A 254 3.98 -22.24 4.99
CA CYS A 254 5.05 -23.22 4.88
C CYS A 254 5.41 -23.51 3.42
N VAL A 255 4.42 -23.78 2.56
CA VAL A 255 4.63 -23.97 1.12
C VAL A 255 5.34 -22.77 0.48
N SER A 256 4.91 -21.54 0.81
CA SER A 256 5.52 -20.33 0.26
C SER A 256 6.98 -20.13 0.69
N GLN A 257 7.33 -20.44 1.94
CA GLN A 257 8.72 -20.30 2.41
C GLN A 257 9.61 -21.38 1.76
N CYS A 258 9.10 -22.60 1.67
CA CYS A 258 9.76 -23.72 1.00
C CYS A 258 10.09 -23.42 -0.47
N ASN A 259 9.13 -22.87 -1.23
CA ASN A 259 9.35 -22.45 -2.62
C ASN A 259 10.38 -21.32 -2.79
N GLN A 260 10.74 -20.64 -1.71
CA GLN A 260 11.74 -19.57 -1.69
C GLN A 260 13.09 -20.04 -1.12
N ASN A 261 13.32 -21.35 -0.99
CA ASN A 261 14.49 -21.95 -0.32
C ASN A 261 14.70 -21.45 1.12
N LYS A 262 13.62 -21.02 1.80
CA LYS A 262 13.63 -20.60 3.20
C LYS A 262 13.03 -21.70 4.04
N CYS A 263 13.84 -22.33 4.89
CA CYS A 263 13.39 -23.35 5.84
C CYS A 263 12.93 -22.71 7.15
N PRO A 264 11.61 -22.54 7.42
CA PRO A 264 11.16 -21.93 8.66
C PRO A 264 11.51 -22.83 9.86
N PRO A 265 11.59 -22.27 11.08
CA PRO A 265 11.82 -23.05 12.29
C PRO A 265 10.85 -24.24 12.42
N ARG A 266 11.33 -25.38 12.92
CA ARG A 266 10.57 -26.66 13.04
C ARG A 266 9.30 -26.57 13.87
N ILE A 267 9.19 -25.55 14.70
CA ILE A 267 7.96 -25.25 15.46
C ILE A 267 6.80 -24.84 14.54
N TYR A 268 7.10 -24.34 13.32
CA TYR A 268 6.11 -23.83 12.36
C TYR A 268 5.85 -24.79 11.20
N CYS A 269 6.89 -25.38 10.60
CA CYS A 269 6.78 -26.19 9.38
C CYS A 269 7.48 -27.55 9.49
N THR A 270 6.97 -28.54 8.76
CA THR A 270 7.54 -29.90 8.67
C THR A 270 8.91 -29.90 7.98
N ASP A 271 9.70 -30.94 8.23
CA ASP A 271 11.09 -31.05 7.74
C ASP A 271 11.22 -31.27 6.23
N ALA A 272 10.12 -31.39 5.49
CA ALA A 272 10.13 -31.59 4.04
C ALA A 272 10.86 -30.47 3.27
N CYS A 273 11.01 -29.28 3.86
CA CYS A 273 11.82 -28.20 3.30
C CYS A 273 13.33 -28.51 3.27
N ARG A 274 13.79 -29.46 4.09
CA ARG A 274 15.21 -29.69 4.42
C ARG A 274 15.80 -30.92 3.71
N SER A 275 15.01 -31.63 2.91
CA SER A 275 15.40 -32.85 2.19
C SER A 275 15.82 -32.61 0.73
N HIS A 276 15.95 -31.36 0.32
CA HIS A 276 16.44 -30.90 -0.99
C HIS A 276 17.40 -29.73 -0.80
#